data_AF-A0AAW9BP90-F1
#
_entry.id   AF-A0AAW9BP90-F1
#
_cell.length_a   1.000
_cell.length_b   1.000
_cell.length_c   1.000
_cell.angle_alpha   90.00
_cell.angle_beta   90.00
_cell.angle_gamma   90.00
#
_symmetry.space_group_name_H-M   'P 1'
#
loop_
_entity.id
_entity.type
_entity.pdbx_description
1 polymer ?
#
loop_
_entity_poly.entity_id
_entity_poly.type
_entity_poly.pdbx_seq_one_letter_code
_entity_poly.pdbx_strand_id
1 'polypeptide(L)' 'LLVRNQTDTLLGGFDKVNQEAERFGTSGRVYRRAVKDLIDKGLIAKTDNGLAILDEMALKAFIDSHE' A
#
# COMPACT_ATOMS: atom_id res chain seq x y z
N LEU A 1 12.29 -24.18 -9.53
CA LEU A 1 12.64 -22.74 -9.56
C LEU A 1 11.77 -22.03 -8.54
N LEU A 2 12.31 -21.80 -7.34
CA LEU A 2 11.61 -21.09 -6.26
C LEU A 2 11.50 -19.62 -6.68
N VAL A 3 10.28 -19.18 -7.00
CA VAL A 3 9.96 -17.77 -7.21
C VAL A 3 10.25 -17.06 -5.90
N ARG A 4 11.33 -16.29 -5.88
CA ARG A 4 11.72 -15.43 -4.78
C ARG A 4 10.66 -14.32 -4.74
N ASN A 5 9.71 -14.42 -3.81
CA ASN A 5 8.84 -13.31 -3.42
C ASN A 5 9.72 -12.21 -2.81
N GLN A 6 10.43 -11.47 -3.65
CA GLN A 6 10.99 -10.20 -3.26
C GLN A 6 9.81 -9.21 -3.21
N THR A 7 9.14 -9.16 -2.07
CA THR A 7 8.25 -8.07 -1.65
C THR A 7 9.08 -6.80 -1.36
N ASP A 8 10.00 -6.48 -2.24
CA ASP A 8 10.64 -5.17 -2.33
C ASP A 8 9.98 -4.45 -3.52
N THR A 9 8.64 -4.43 -3.51
CA THR A 9 7.87 -3.53 -4.35
C THR A 9 8.12 -2.15 -3.77
N LEU A 10 9.26 -1.55 -4.14
CA LEU A 10 9.44 -0.12 -4.11
C LEU A 10 8.28 0.46 -4.93
N LEU A 11 7.21 0.81 -4.22
CA LEU A 11 6.06 1.54 -4.74
C LEU A 11 6.59 2.92 -5.10
N GLY A 12 7.29 2.99 -6.25
CA GLY A 12 8.13 4.09 -6.63
C GLY A 12 7.39 5.41 -6.55
N GLY A 13 7.97 6.36 -5.81
CA GLY A 13 7.65 7.78 -5.86
C GLY A 13 6.16 8.10 -5.92
N PHE A 14 5.53 8.28 -4.75
CA PHE A 14 4.15 8.75 -4.59
C PHE A 14 3.87 10.15 -5.17
N ASP A 15 4.75 10.70 -6.00
CA ASP A 15 4.47 11.91 -6.80
C ASP A 15 3.18 11.75 -7.63
N LYS A 16 2.76 10.50 -7.91
CA LYS A 16 1.63 10.17 -8.77
C LYS A 16 0.47 9.47 -8.05
N VAL A 17 0.09 9.93 -6.86
CA VAL A 17 -1.07 9.41 -6.09
C VAL A 17 -2.35 9.31 -6.93
N ASN A 18 -2.55 10.25 -7.87
CA ASN A 18 -3.69 10.22 -8.77
C ASN A 18 -3.63 9.07 -9.79
N GLN A 19 -2.44 8.70 -10.29
CA GLN A 19 -2.29 7.59 -11.24
C GLN A 19 -2.53 6.24 -10.56
N GLU A 20 -2.06 6.08 -9.31
CA GLU A 20 -2.38 4.88 -8.55
C GLU A 20 -3.88 4.79 -8.25
N ALA A 21 -4.52 5.90 -7.87
CA ALA A 21 -5.96 5.93 -7.66
C ALA A 21 -6.74 5.51 -8.91
N GLU A 22 -6.35 6.01 -10.10
CA GLU A 22 -6.89 5.60 -11.40
C GLU A 22 -6.68 4.11 -11.66
N ARG A 23 -5.51 3.56 -11.30
CA ARG A 23 -5.19 2.12 -11.41
C ARG A 23 -6.13 1.23 -10.61
N PHE A 24 -6.58 1.71 -9.45
CA PHE A 24 -7.56 1.03 -8.61
C PHE A 24 -9.01 1.37 -8.96
N GLY A 25 -9.27 2.19 -9.98
CA GLY A 25 -10.61 2.64 -10.34
C GLY A 25 -11.26 3.51 -9.25
N THR A 26 -10.45 4.15 -8.41
CA THR A 26 -10.90 4.99 -7.30
C THR A 26 -10.50 6.45 -7.49
N SER A 27 -11.12 7.36 -6.74
CA SER A 27 -10.65 8.75 -6.73
C SER A 27 -9.39 8.91 -5.89
N GLY A 28 -8.52 9.87 -6.25
CA GLY A 28 -7.34 10.20 -5.45
C GLY A 28 -7.64 10.60 -3.99
N ARG A 29 -8.88 10.99 -3.68
CA ARG A 29 -9.33 11.23 -2.30
C ARG A 29 -9.54 9.93 -1.53
N VAL A 30 -10.17 8.93 -2.15
CA VAL A 30 -10.43 7.62 -1.53
C VAL A 30 -9.11 6.89 -1.29
N TYR A 31 -8.25 6.86 -2.30
CA TYR A 31 -6.92 6.26 -2.19
C TYR A 31 -6.10 6.84 -1.03
N ARG A 32 -6.03 8.18 -0.93
CA ARG A 32 -5.30 8.83 0.18
C ARG A 32 -5.88 8.53 1.56
N ARG A 33 -7.22 8.40 1.69
CA ARG A 33 -7.85 8.03 2.96
C ARG A 33 -7.48 6.60 3.35
N ALA A 34 -7.59 5.65 2.42
CA ALA A 34 -7.20 4.28 2.67
C ALA A 34 -5.72 4.16 3.06
N VAL A 35 -4.82 4.82 2.32
CA VAL A 35 -3.39 4.87 2.65
C VAL A 35 -3.14 5.46 4.03
N LYS A 36 -3.83 6.56 4.38
CA LYS A 36 -3.73 7.15 5.71
C LYS A 36 -4.20 6.19 6.79
N ASP A 37 -5.33 5.52 6.60
CA ASP A 37 -5.87 4.57 7.57
C ASP A 37 -4.91 3.38 7.78
N LEU A 38 -4.24 2.91 6.71
CA LEU A 38 -3.22 1.86 6.80
C LEU A 38 -1.95 2.33 7.54
N ILE A 39 -1.55 3.60 7.37
CA ILE A 39 -0.44 4.21 8.11
C ILE A 39 -0.79 4.36 9.59
N ASP A 40 -1.99 4.87 9.90
CA ASP A 40 -2.47 5.10 11.27
C ASP A 40 -2.61 3.76 12.03
N LYS A 41 -2.91 2.65 11.33
CA LYS A 41 -2.92 1.28 11.87
C LYS A 41 -1.53 0.67 12.04
N GLY A 42 -0.47 1.32 11.55
CA GLY A 42 0.90 0.81 11.59
C GLY A 42 1.16 -0.37 10.65
N LEU A 43 0.31 -0.58 9.64
CA LEU A 43 0.46 -1.68 8.67
C LEU A 43 1.48 -1.33 7.58
N ILE A 44 1.54 -0.05 7.24
CA ILE A 44 2.47 0.50 6.24
C ILE A 44 3.11 1.80 6.76
N ALA A 45 4.27 2.14 6.25
CA ALA A 45 4.97 3.39 6.54
C ALA A 45 5.27 4.15 5.26
N LYS A 46 5.30 5.48 5.35
CA LYS A 46 5.80 6.33 4.26
C LYS A 46 7.30 6.52 4.43
N THR A 47 8.07 6.17 3.40
CA THR A 47 9.52 6.33 3.31
C THR A 47 9.86 7.30 2.19
N ASP A 48 11.12 7.74 2.10
CA ASP A 48 11.58 8.66 1.06
C ASP A 48 11.37 8.11 -0.36
N ASN A 49 11.31 6.78 -0.50
CA ASN A 49 11.10 6.10 -1.78
C ASN A 49 9.64 5.66 -2.03
N GLY A 50 8.74 5.83 -1.04
CA GLY A 50 7.31 5.55 -1.22
C GLY A 50 6.62 4.96 0.00
N LEU A 51 5.86 3.88 -0.18
CA LEU A 51 5.23 3.14 0.92
C LEU A 51 6.00 1.83 1.14
N ALA A 52 6.34 1.57 2.39
CA ALA A 52 6.92 0.31 2.85
C ALA A 52 5.87 -0.45 3.66
N ILE A 53 5.78 -1.76 3.43
CA ILE A 53 4.95 -2.64 4.24
C ILE A 53 5.70 -2.92 5.54
N LEU A 54 5.09 -2.63 6.69
CA LEU A 54 5.68 -2.91 8.00
C LEU A 54 5.33 -4.32 8.48
N ASP A 55 4.08 -4.74 8.26
CA ASP A 55 3.58 -6.05 8.66
C ASP A 55 2.73 -6.68 7.55
N GLU A 56 3.32 -7.63 6.83
CA GLU A 56 2.65 -8.33 5.74
C GLU A 56 1.52 -9.25 6.23
N MET A 57 1.66 -9.86 7.42
CA MET A 57 0.64 -10.76 7.97
C MET A 57 -0.58 -9.97 8.44
N ALA A 58 -0.36 -8.87 9.15
CA ALA A 58 -1.44 -8.00 9.59
C ALA A 58 -2.13 -7.31 8.39
N LEU A 59 -1.38 -6.97 7.34
CA LEU A 59 -1.94 -6.40 6.11
C LEU A 59 -2.82 -7.41 5.37
N LYS A 60 -2.40 -8.68 5.28
CA LYS A 60 -3.22 -9.77 4.72
C LYS A 60 -4.49 -9.99 5.54
N ALA A 61 -4.37 -10.10 6.86
CA ALA A 61 -5.53 -10.26 7.75
C ALA A 61 -6.50 -9.07 7.64
N PHE A 62 -5.99 -7.86 7.43
CA PHE A 62 -6.82 -6.67 7.19
C PHE A 62 -7.62 -6.78 5.89
N ILE A 63 -7.00 -7.27 4.80
CA ILE A 63 -7.69 -7.51 3.52
C ILE A 63 -8.76 -8.59 3.69
N ASP A 64 -8.41 -9.73 4.29
CA ASP A 64 -9.33 -10.85 4.51
C ASP A 64 -10.52 -10.46 5.40
N SER A 65 -10.33 -9.51 6.33
CA SER A 65 -11.41 -8.99 7.19
C SER A 65 -12.37 -8.02 6.47
N HIS A 66 -12.01 -7.57 5.27
CA HIS A 66 -12.76 -6.58 4.48
C HIS A 66 -13.35 -7.14 3.17
N GLU A 67 -13.25 -8.45 2.92
CA GLU A 67 -14.10 -9.21 1.96
C GLU A 67 -15.47 -9.54 2.57
#